data_AF-A0A9C9TIT2-F1
#
_entry.id   AF-A0A9C9TIT2-F1
#
_cell.length_a   1.000
_cell.length_b   1.000
_cell.length_c   1.000
_cell.angle_alpha   90.00
_cell.angle_beta   90.00
_cell.angle_gamma   90.00
#
_symmetry.space_group_name_H-M   'P 1'
#
loop_
_entity.id
_entity.type
_entity.pdbx_description
1 polymer ?
#
loop_
_entity_poly.entity_id
_entity_poly.type
_entity_poly.pdbx_seq_one_letter_code
_entity_poly.pdbx_strand_id
1 'polypeptide(L)'
;MKPFSSLEQILLATAEAIRPPERLTVSEAAEKYRKLNNPGQYIGPWRNSMAPYLTEIMDETGSLDFTGVVFAGPARCGKSDIFFNKLGHSAICDPGDAMLVHMTQSTSRDWSQGDLRKFFRHTTAVGSRVLPGKQNMNVHDIRFLTMRLLVKWPTITELSGKTLRDLWFMDYDRMPQDIEGEGPPFDLGRKRTQTVGRYGMTVAESSPGFEILNTRWSPETPHEAPPTQGILALYNRGDRRRWYIRCVDCGNAFEPHFDHLNYPDSADHVEAAEMTTLDCPMCGFSHTHEPAPGQPGKHGLNLGGKWIKEGQLWMPDGTIEGVARKSDIASFWLPGVSAAFVDWKTLVLKWLKANEEYDKSDLDAVEAGAEGRPAVVTPDPRADRFADEGVAVHADAVALEGVAVDLDRFPARRSHYGIILPWRRRGQSLRLQTCVF
;
A
#
# COMPACT_ATOMS: atom_id res chain seq x y z
N MET A 1 -8.46 -1.04 42.61
CA MET A 1 -9.91 -1.08 42.30
C MET A 1 -10.64 -0.28 43.35
N LYS A 2 -11.58 0.59 42.98
CA LYS A 2 -12.50 1.15 43.96
C LYS A 2 -13.37 -0.01 44.49
N PRO A 3 -13.60 -0.11 45.81
CA PRO A 3 -14.51 -1.11 46.36
C PRO A 3 -15.92 -0.85 45.83
N PHE A 4 -16.66 -1.91 45.51
CA PHE A 4 -18.06 -1.81 45.14
C PHE A 4 -18.87 -1.35 46.36
N SER A 5 -19.74 -0.37 46.16
CA SER A 5 -20.54 0.23 47.23
C SER A 5 -21.89 -0.45 47.44
N SER A 6 -22.30 -1.35 46.52
CA SER A 6 -23.54 -2.12 46.63
C SER A 6 -23.48 -3.42 45.83
N LEU A 7 -24.42 -4.34 46.08
CA LEU A 7 -24.55 -5.60 45.36
C LEU A 7 -24.97 -5.38 43.90
N GLU A 8 -25.77 -4.35 43.63
CA GLU A 8 -26.18 -3.95 42.28
C GLU A 8 -24.99 -3.53 41.43
N GLN A 9 -24.00 -2.82 42.02
CA GLN A 9 -22.77 -2.48 41.29
C GLN A 9 -21.94 -3.71 40.94
N ILE A 10 -21.91 -4.71 41.82
CA ILE A 10 -21.25 -5.99 41.54
C ILE A 10 -21.97 -6.68 40.38
N LEU A 11 -23.31 -6.80 40.44
CA LEU A 11 -24.10 -7.41 39.37
C LEU A 11 -23.93 -6.70 38.02
N LEU A 12 -23.92 -5.37 37.99
CA LEU A 12 -23.69 -4.60 36.77
C LEU A 12 -22.29 -4.83 36.20
N ALA A 13 -21.26 -4.79 37.04
CA ALA A 13 -19.88 -5.05 36.62
C ALA A 13 -19.69 -6.49 36.12
N THR A 14 -20.31 -7.47 36.79
CA THR A 14 -20.30 -8.87 36.36
C THR A 14 -21.06 -9.05 35.05
N ALA A 15 -22.24 -8.44 34.90
CA ALA A 15 -23.04 -8.53 33.67
C ALA A 15 -22.29 -7.95 32.46
N GLU A 16 -21.53 -6.88 32.65
CA GLU A 16 -20.63 -6.34 31.62
C GLU A 16 -19.47 -7.29 31.32
N ALA A 17 -18.87 -7.90 32.34
CA ALA A 17 -17.75 -8.83 32.18
C ALA A 17 -18.12 -10.15 31.49
N ILE A 18 -19.35 -10.65 31.67
CA ILE A 18 -19.84 -11.88 31.04
C ILE A 18 -20.58 -11.62 29.72
N ARG A 19 -20.75 -10.35 29.32
CA ARG A 19 -21.38 -10.02 28.04
C ARG A 19 -20.51 -10.56 26.90
N PRO A 20 -21.06 -11.36 25.98
CA PRO A 20 -20.32 -11.80 24.81
C PRO A 20 -19.77 -10.59 24.02
N PRO A 21 -18.51 -10.64 23.59
CA PRO A 21 -17.97 -9.60 22.72
C PRO A 21 -18.79 -9.48 21.43
N GLU A 22 -18.88 -8.26 20.91
CA GLU A 22 -19.56 -8.02 19.64
C GLU A 22 -18.77 -8.67 18.49
N ARG A 23 -19.48 -9.41 17.63
CA ARG A 23 -18.90 -10.06 16.45
C ARG A 23 -18.95 -9.11 15.27
N LEU A 24 -17.97 -8.21 15.22
CA LEU A 24 -17.78 -7.28 14.12
C LEU A 24 -16.48 -7.61 13.39
N THR A 25 -16.42 -7.35 12.09
CA THR A 25 -15.15 -7.29 11.36
C THR A 25 -14.33 -6.08 11.82
N VAL A 26 -13.06 -5.99 11.39
CA VAL A 26 -12.20 -4.87 11.76
C VAL A 26 -12.74 -3.57 11.16
N SER A 27 -13.21 -3.61 9.91
CA SER A 27 -13.79 -2.49 9.19
C SER A 27 -15.12 -2.02 9.79
N GLU A 28 -15.99 -2.94 10.24
CA GLU A 28 -17.25 -2.63 10.91
C GLU A 28 -17.01 -2.00 12.29
N ALA A 29 -16.07 -2.56 13.07
CA ALA A 29 -15.68 -2.00 14.36
C ALA A 29 -15.07 -0.59 14.21
N ALA A 30 -14.32 -0.36 13.13
CA ALA A 30 -13.78 0.96 12.82
C ALA A 30 -14.89 1.99 12.61
N GLU A 31 -15.90 1.72 11.77
CA GLU A 31 -17.02 2.64 11.55
C GLU A 31 -17.85 2.88 12.82
N LYS A 32 -18.04 1.85 13.64
CA LYS A 32 -18.82 1.98 14.87
C LYS A 32 -18.10 2.77 15.96
N TYR A 33 -16.81 2.53 16.17
CA TYR A 33 -16.11 3.02 17.36
C TYR A 33 -15.13 4.16 17.07
N ARG A 34 -14.47 4.15 15.91
CA ARG A 34 -13.34 5.06 15.66
C ARG A 34 -13.81 6.46 15.35
N LYS A 35 -13.17 7.43 16.00
CA LYS A 35 -13.35 8.85 15.73
C LYS A 35 -12.03 9.51 15.37
N LEU A 36 -12.01 10.18 14.23
CA LEU A 36 -10.91 10.99 13.77
C LEU A 36 -11.10 12.43 14.27
N ASN A 37 -10.00 13.01 14.76
CA ASN A 37 -9.93 14.43 15.05
C ASN A 37 -8.56 14.93 14.58
N ASN A 38 -8.51 15.37 13.33
CA ASN A 38 -7.32 15.95 12.74
C ASN A 38 -7.56 17.46 12.64
N PRO A 39 -6.95 18.27 13.53
CA PRO A 39 -7.11 19.72 13.48
C PRO A 39 -6.79 20.27 12.09
N GLY A 40 -7.71 21.06 11.52
CA GLY A 40 -7.58 21.59 10.16
C GLY A 40 -7.96 20.63 9.03
N GLN A 41 -8.40 19.41 9.33
CA GLN A 41 -8.89 18.42 8.36
C GLN A 41 -10.22 17.82 8.84
N TYR A 42 -10.52 16.58 8.47
CA TYR A 42 -11.73 15.88 8.86
C TYR A 42 -11.79 15.60 10.36
N ILE A 43 -12.92 15.96 10.96
CA ILE A 43 -13.29 15.66 12.35
C ILE A 43 -14.63 14.94 12.31
N GLY A 44 -14.66 13.68 12.73
CA GLY A 44 -15.86 12.87 12.63
C GLY A 44 -15.62 11.39 12.83
N PRO A 45 -16.67 10.56 12.71
CA PRO A 45 -16.53 9.11 12.71
C PRO A 45 -15.69 8.65 11.52
N TRP A 46 -14.93 7.58 11.71
CA TRP A 46 -14.29 6.87 10.60
C TRP A 46 -15.35 6.40 9.59
N ARG A 47 -15.00 6.42 8.31
CA ARG A 47 -15.88 5.98 7.21
C ARG A 47 -15.05 5.15 6.25
N ASN A 48 -15.40 3.87 6.08
CA ASN A 48 -14.72 2.99 5.13
C ASN A 48 -14.85 3.52 3.70
N SER A 49 -15.96 4.22 3.41
CA SER A 49 -16.21 4.88 2.13
C SER A 49 -15.12 5.88 1.72
N MET A 50 -14.37 6.48 2.68
CA MET A 50 -13.32 7.46 2.37
C MET A 50 -12.12 6.84 1.65
N ALA A 51 -11.75 5.61 2.02
CA ALA A 51 -10.66 4.86 1.42
C ALA A 51 -11.06 3.38 1.31
N PRO A 52 -11.93 3.02 0.35
CA PRO A 52 -12.58 1.71 0.28
C PRO A 52 -11.61 0.53 0.22
N TYR A 53 -10.45 0.72 -0.42
CA TYR A 53 -9.39 -0.28 -0.53
C TYR A 53 -8.82 -0.73 0.82
N LEU A 54 -8.97 0.06 1.88
CA LEU A 54 -8.52 -0.33 3.22
C LEU A 54 -9.42 -1.39 3.86
N THR A 55 -10.69 -1.50 3.44
CA THR A 55 -11.71 -2.35 4.07
C THR A 55 -11.29 -3.81 4.08
N GLU A 56 -10.96 -4.35 2.91
CA GLU A 56 -10.54 -5.75 2.78
C GLU A 56 -9.21 -6.00 3.50
N ILE A 57 -8.25 -5.08 3.41
CA ILE A 57 -6.96 -5.20 4.11
C ILE A 57 -7.19 -5.29 5.62
N MET A 58 -8.03 -4.41 6.17
CA MET A 58 -8.41 -4.42 7.59
C MET A 58 -9.02 -5.75 7.99
N ASP A 59 -10.00 -6.23 7.23
CA ASP A 59 -10.72 -7.44 7.58
C ASP A 59 -9.84 -8.69 7.49
N GLU A 60 -8.89 -8.73 6.56
CA GLU A 60 -7.92 -9.83 6.47
C GLU A 60 -6.94 -9.86 7.65
N THR A 61 -6.72 -8.75 8.37
CA THR A 61 -5.96 -8.79 9.64
C THR A 61 -6.72 -9.48 10.78
N GLY A 62 -8.01 -9.75 10.62
CA GLY A 62 -8.84 -10.56 11.51
C GLY A 62 -9.18 -11.95 10.95
N SER A 63 -8.66 -12.31 9.77
CA SER A 63 -8.94 -13.58 9.11
C SER A 63 -8.26 -14.75 9.83
N LEU A 64 -8.90 -15.93 9.76
CA LEU A 64 -8.32 -17.20 10.21
C LEU A 64 -7.70 -18.00 9.06
N ASP A 65 -7.85 -17.54 7.82
CA ASP A 65 -7.32 -18.18 6.62
C ASP A 65 -5.89 -17.74 6.32
N PHE A 66 -5.47 -16.60 6.86
CA PHE A 66 -4.14 -16.02 6.68
C PHE A 66 -3.42 -15.88 8.02
N THR A 67 -2.11 -16.01 7.99
CA THR A 67 -1.23 -15.74 9.15
C THR A 67 -0.33 -14.52 8.93
N GLY A 68 -0.42 -13.92 7.74
CA GLY A 68 0.21 -12.64 7.47
C GLY A 68 -0.58 -11.77 6.51
N VAL A 69 -0.44 -10.46 6.69
CA VAL A 69 -0.97 -9.44 5.78
C VAL A 69 0.16 -8.52 5.36
N VAL A 70 0.29 -8.28 4.06
CA VAL A 70 1.33 -7.40 3.51
C VAL A 70 0.65 -6.29 2.72
N PHE A 71 0.99 -5.04 3.00
CA PHE A 71 0.46 -3.91 2.25
C PHE A 71 1.57 -3.01 1.72
N ALA A 72 1.79 -3.09 0.41
CA ALA A 72 2.59 -2.13 -0.34
C ALA A 72 1.67 -1.02 -0.88
N GLY A 73 2.01 0.23 -0.61
CA GLY A 73 1.26 1.35 -1.17
C GLY A 73 1.99 2.67 -0.99
N PRO A 74 1.59 3.72 -1.71
CA PRO A 74 2.26 5.02 -1.63
C PRO A 74 2.17 5.64 -0.24
N ALA A 75 2.99 6.66 0.00
CA ALA A 75 2.84 7.49 1.19
C ALA A 75 1.44 8.13 1.23
N ARG A 76 0.89 8.31 2.44
CA ARG A 76 -0.43 8.94 2.66
C ARG A 76 -1.61 8.23 1.97
N CYS A 77 -1.67 6.91 2.00
CA CYS A 77 -2.87 6.14 1.59
C CYS A 77 -3.68 5.55 2.76
N GLY A 78 -3.36 5.89 4.01
CA GLY A 78 -4.07 5.40 5.20
C GLY A 78 -3.52 4.10 5.79
N LYS A 79 -2.27 3.72 5.50
CA LYS A 79 -1.65 2.48 6.01
C LYS A 79 -1.65 2.39 7.53
N SER A 80 -1.22 3.46 8.21
CA SER A 80 -1.21 3.52 9.69
C SER A 80 -2.62 3.49 10.29
N ASP A 81 -3.64 3.90 9.53
CA ASP A 81 -5.03 3.84 9.99
C ASP A 81 -5.51 2.39 10.15
N ILE A 82 -5.00 1.45 9.34
CA ILE A 82 -5.33 0.03 9.44
C ILE A 82 -4.93 -0.50 10.82
N PHE A 83 -3.72 -0.15 11.30
CA PHE A 83 -3.26 -0.53 12.64
C PHE A 83 -4.17 0.00 13.75
N PHE A 84 -4.56 1.29 13.70
CA PHE A 84 -5.46 1.86 14.71
C PHE A 84 -6.84 1.18 14.72
N ASN A 85 -7.35 0.84 13.53
CA ASN A 85 -8.62 0.10 13.40
C ASN A 85 -8.51 -1.30 13.99
N LYS A 86 -7.45 -2.04 13.66
CA LYS A 86 -7.18 -3.37 14.24
C LYS A 86 -6.97 -3.29 15.75
N LEU A 87 -6.22 -2.32 16.27
CA LEU A 87 -6.05 -2.14 17.71
C LEU A 87 -7.38 -1.85 18.42
N GLY A 88 -8.24 -1.02 17.82
CA GLY A 88 -9.57 -0.75 18.37
C GLY A 88 -10.46 -1.98 18.38
N HIS A 89 -10.44 -2.76 17.30
CA HIS A 89 -11.12 -4.06 17.21
C HIS A 89 -10.60 -5.03 18.27
N SER A 90 -9.27 -5.19 18.42
CA SER A 90 -8.68 -6.06 19.43
C SER A 90 -9.04 -5.63 20.85
N ALA A 91 -9.05 -4.33 21.16
CA ALA A 91 -9.36 -3.84 22.50
C ALA A 91 -10.83 -4.05 22.92
N ILE A 92 -11.75 -4.15 21.96
CA ILE A 92 -13.21 -4.16 22.21
C ILE A 92 -13.85 -5.51 21.87
N CYS A 93 -13.58 -6.04 20.67
CA CYS A 93 -14.32 -7.13 20.04
C CYS A 93 -13.59 -8.47 20.17
N ASP A 94 -12.28 -8.50 19.94
CA ASP A 94 -11.49 -9.73 19.97
C ASP A 94 -10.13 -9.52 20.67
N PRO A 95 -10.07 -9.56 22.02
CA PRO A 95 -8.84 -9.30 22.76
C PRO A 95 -7.70 -10.27 22.50
N GLY A 96 -6.53 -9.72 22.20
CA GLY A 96 -5.28 -10.46 22.16
C GLY A 96 -4.07 -9.53 22.14
N ASP A 97 -2.98 -10.01 22.73
CA ASP A 97 -1.77 -9.22 22.90
C ASP A 97 -1.13 -8.89 21.55
N ALA A 98 -0.79 -7.61 21.40
CA ALA A 98 -0.29 -7.04 20.18
C ALA A 98 1.09 -6.40 20.36
N MET A 99 1.90 -6.39 19.31
CA MET A 99 3.14 -5.63 19.25
C MET A 99 3.23 -4.84 17.95
N LEU A 100 3.46 -3.54 18.06
CA LEU A 100 3.84 -2.67 16.96
C LEU A 100 5.36 -2.49 16.97
N VAL A 101 6.00 -2.73 15.84
CA VAL A 101 7.42 -2.50 15.60
C VAL A 101 7.56 -1.31 14.66
N HIS A 102 8.19 -0.26 15.17
CA HIS A 102 8.60 0.93 14.43
C HIS A 102 10.04 0.80 13.92
N MET A 103 10.48 1.78 13.12
CA MET A 103 11.84 1.85 12.58
C MET A 103 12.93 1.95 13.66
N THR A 104 12.72 2.80 14.67
CA THR A 104 13.72 3.10 15.71
C THR A 104 13.07 3.28 17.07
N GLN A 105 13.87 3.24 18.14
CA GLN A 105 13.37 3.50 19.49
C GLN A 105 12.76 4.92 19.62
N SER A 106 13.41 5.95 19.05
CA SER A 106 12.93 7.33 19.11
C SER A 106 11.58 7.50 18.40
N THR A 107 11.47 7.00 17.17
CA THR A 107 10.20 7.05 16.41
C THR A 107 9.08 6.29 17.10
N SER A 108 9.39 5.14 17.70
CA SER A 108 8.42 4.37 18.50
C SER A 108 7.91 5.15 19.73
N ARG A 109 8.80 5.92 20.39
CA ARG A 109 8.46 6.75 21.54
C ARG A 109 7.58 7.93 21.13
N ASP A 110 7.92 8.60 20.04
CA ASP A 110 7.21 9.80 19.59
C ASP A 110 5.80 9.44 19.11
N TRP A 111 5.66 8.36 18.34
CA TRP A 111 4.35 7.85 17.91
C TRP A 111 3.48 7.41 19.10
N SER A 112 4.06 6.73 20.09
CA SER A 112 3.33 6.31 21.30
C SER A 112 2.83 7.51 22.12
N GLN A 113 3.64 8.56 22.26
CA GLN A 113 3.26 9.76 23.00
C GLN A 113 2.33 10.70 22.21
N GLY A 114 2.44 10.69 20.88
CA GLY A 114 1.64 11.48 19.96
C GLY A 114 0.38 10.73 19.50
N ASP A 115 0.50 10.03 18.39
CA ASP A 115 -0.61 9.44 17.63
C ASP A 115 -1.42 8.44 18.46
N LEU A 116 -0.76 7.54 19.21
CA LEU A 116 -1.45 6.54 20.01
C LEU A 116 -2.29 7.17 21.14
N ARG A 117 -1.72 8.15 21.87
CA ARG A 117 -2.47 8.86 22.92
C ARG A 117 -3.57 9.74 22.34
N LYS A 118 -3.35 10.32 21.15
CA LYS A 118 -4.39 11.05 20.41
C LYS A 118 -5.54 10.10 20.02
N PHE A 119 -5.23 8.90 19.56
CA PHE A 119 -6.20 7.87 19.24
C PHE A 119 -7.05 7.51 20.47
N PHE A 120 -6.45 7.22 21.62
CA PHE A 120 -7.20 6.92 22.86
C PHE A 120 -8.09 8.07 23.33
N ARG A 121 -7.61 9.30 23.19
CA ARG A 121 -8.36 10.50 23.60
C ARG A 121 -9.60 10.75 22.73
N HIS A 122 -9.52 10.49 21.43
CA HIS A 122 -10.62 10.80 20.51
C HIS A 122 -11.55 9.62 20.26
N THR A 123 -11.02 8.40 20.29
CA THR A 123 -11.78 7.15 20.21
C THR A 123 -12.10 6.68 21.63
N THR A 124 -13.09 7.31 22.26
CA THR A 124 -13.41 7.12 23.69
C THR A 124 -13.74 5.68 24.06
N ALA A 125 -14.39 4.93 23.14
CA ALA A 125 -14.72 3.52 23.33
C ALA A 125 -13.47 2.64 23.50
N VAL A 126 -12.36 2.98 22.83
CA VAL A 126 -11.08 2.29 23.00
C VAL A 126 -10.31 2.87 24.19
N GLY A 127 -10.32 4.19 24.37
CA GLY A 127 -9.67 4.86 25.49
C GLY A 127 -10.17 4.36 26.86
N SER A 128 -11.47 4.02 26.98
CA SER A 128 -12.04 3.46 28.21
C SER A 128 -11.60 2.02 28.50
N ARG A 129 -10.98 1.33 27.53
CA ARG A 129 -10.40 0.00 27.70
C ARG A 129 -8.95 0.05 28.19
N VAL A 130 -8.29 1.20 28.14
CA VAL A 130 -6.92 1.37 28.66
C VAL A 130 -6.95 1.41 30.19
N LEU A 131 -6.11 0.60 30.85
CA LEU A 131 -6.07 0.57 32.30
C LEU A 131 -5.55 1.92 32.86
N PRO A 132 -6.23 2.50 33.87
CA PRO A 132 -5.79 3.76 34.45
C PRO A 132 -4.49 3.59 35.24
N GLY A 133 -3.71 4.68 35.34
CA GLY A 133 -2.47 4.74 36.10
C GLY A 133 -1.22 4.83 35.22
N LYS A 134 -0.22 5.61 35.66
CA LYS A 134 1.01 5.86 34.88
C LYS A 134 1.74 4.58 34.53
N GLN A 135 1.75 3.60 35.43
CA GLN A 135 2.40 2.29 35.27
C GLN A 135 1.77 1.41 34.18
N ASN A 136 0.51 1.66 33.82
CA ASN A 136 -0.23 0.90 32.80
C ASN A 136 -0.16 1.54 31.41
N MET A 137 0.34 2.77 31.32
CA MET A 137 0.47 3.53 30.06
C MET A 137 1.90 4.04 29.93
N ASN A 138 2.85 3.10 29.98
CA ASN A 138 4.25 3.39 29.70
C ASN A 138 4.42 3.63 28.20
N VAL A 139 5.52 4.29 27.82
CA VAL A 139 5.79 4.65 26.41
C VAL A 139 5.82 3.42 25.50
N HIS A 140 6.39 2.30 25.95
CA HIS A 140 6.58 1.10 25.13
C HIS A 140 5.71 -0.09 25.55
N ASP A 141 4.81 0.12 26.52
CA ASP A 141 3.98 -0.92 27.13
C ASP A 141 2.68 -0.31 27.66
N ILE A 142 1.59 -0.61 26.96
CA ILE A 142 0.26 -0.12 27.26
C ILE A 142 -0.61 -1.32 27.62
N ARG A 143 -1.20 -1.30 28.82
CA ARG A 143 -2.11 -2.34 29.29
C ARG A 143 -3.55 -1.90 29.13
N PHE A 144 -4.34 -2.76 28.50
CA PHE A 144 -5.79 -2.66 28.43
C PHE A 144 -6.41 -3.58 29.49
N LEU A 145 -7.74 -3.53 29.62
CA LEU A 145 -8.50 -4.42 30.51
C LEU A 145 -8.29 -5.91 30.17
N THR A 146 -8.14 -6.23 28.89
CA THR A 146 -8.16 -7.61 28.36
C THR A 146 -6.98 -7.96 27.46
N MET A 147 -6.10 -6.99 27.14
CA MET A 147 -4.93 -7.21 26.27
C MET A 147 -3.78 -6.26 26.64
N ARG A 148 -2.60 -6.50 26.06
CA ARG A 148 -1.43 -5.63 26.15
C ARG A 148 -0.97 -5.22 24.75
N LEU A 149 -0.54 -3.96 24.60
CA LEU A 149 0.13 -3.45 23.42
C LEU A 149 1.59 -3.12 23.76
N LEU A 150 2.52 -3.72 23.03
CA LEU A 150 3.93 -3.38 23.05
C LEU A 150 4.26 -2.46 21.87
N VAL A 151 5.03 -1.40 22.11
CA VAL A 151 5.51 -0.48 21.06
C VAL A 151 7.03 -0.53 21.03
N LYS A 152 7.59 -1.24 20.05
CA LYS A 152 8.98 -1.69 19.97
C LYS A 152 9.67 -1.26 18.68
N TRP A 153 10.92 -1.65 18.54
CA TRP A 153 11.81 -1.36 17.40
C TRP A 153 12.59 -2.65 17.03
N PRO A 154 13.26 -2.72 15.88
CA PRO A 154 13.70 -3.97 15.30
C PRO A 154 15.11 -4.32 15.82
N THR A 155 15.17 -4.99 16.97
CA THR A 155 16.39 -5.59 17.54
C THR A 155 16.15 -7.05 17.86
N ILE A 156 17.21 -7.86 17.96
CA ILE A 156 17.08 -9.27 18.35
C ILE A 156 16.33 -9.40 19.67
N THR A 157 16.68 -8.57 20.66
CA THR A 157 16.07 -8.64 22.00
C THR A 157 14.56 -8.35 21.95
N GLU A 158 14.13 -7.42 21.09
CA GLU A 158 12.71 -7.09 21.00
C GLU A 158 11.90 -8.09 20.16
N LEU A 159 12.50 -8.65 19.11
CA LEU A 159 11.90 -9.67 18.24
C LEU A 159 12.06 -11.10 18.75
N SER A 160 12.75 -11.31 19.87
CA SER A 160 12.94 -12.61 20.52
C SER A 160 12.20 -12.75 21.85
N GLY A 161 11.93 -14.01 22.23
CA GLY A 161 11.43 -14.37 23.57
C GLY A 161 9.97 -14.01 23.87
N LYS A 162 9.25 -13.40 22.93
CA LYS A 162 7.83 -13.02 23.09
C LYS A 162 6.93 -14.00 22.33
N THR A 163 5.70 -14.18 22.80
CA THR A 163 4.63 -14.85 22.03
C THR A 163 3.47 -13.88 22.00
N LEU A 164 3.01 -13.53 20.81
CA LEU A 164 2.04 -12.46 20.57
C LEU A 164 1.02 -12.96 19.55
N ARG A 165 -0.23 -12.52 19.69
CA ARG A 165 -1.26 -12.85 18.69
C ARG A 165 -1.08 -11.97 17.46
N ASP A 166 -1.00 -10.66 17.67
CA ASP A 166 -0.92 -9.68 16.59
C ASP A 166 0.47 -9.01 16.58
N LEU A 167 1.19 -9.03 15.46
CA LEU A 167 2.48 -8.36 15.31
C LEU A 167 2.48 -7.48 14.07
N TRP A 168 2.83 -6.21 14.21
CA TRP A 168 2.76 -5.22 13.13
C TRP A 168 4.12 -4.57 12.89
N PHE A 169 4.59 -4.56 11.64
CA PHE A 169 5.73 -3.79 11.19
C PHE A 169 5.26 -2.57 10.42
N MET A 170 5.54 -1.39 10.96
CA MET A 170 5.17 -0.11 10.36
C MET A 170 6.36 0.51 9.65
N ASP A 171 6.15 0.97 8.42
CA ASP A 171 7.22 1.41 7.51
C ASP A 171 8.34 0.35 7.35
N TYR A 172 7.97 -0.87 6.96
CA TYR A 172 8.88 -2.01 6.86
C TYR A 172 10.18 -1.77 6.06
N ASP A 173 10.12 -1.04 4.94
CA ASP A 173 11.28 -0.77 4.08
C ASP A 173 12.32 0.14 4.74
N ARG A 174 11.95 0.83 5.82
CA ARG A 174 12.86 1.68 6.60
C ARG A 174 13.57 0.92 7.72
N MET A 175 13.32 -0.39 7.85
CA MET A 175 14.01 -1.26 8.79
C MET A 175 15.18 -1.98 8.11
N PRO A 176 16.24 -2.34 8.86
CA PRO A 176 17.26 -3.23 8.33
C PRO A 176 16.63 -4.56 7.90
N GLN A 177 16.98 -5.03 6.69
CA GLN A 177 16.47 -6.29 6.15
C GLN A 177 17.21 -7.53 6.68
N ASP A 178 18.20 -7.31 7.55
CA ASP A 178 18.87 -8.31 8.36
C ASP A 178 19.08 -7.75 9.77
N ILE A 179 18.38 -8.31 10.75
CA ILE A 179 18.47 -7.87 12.15
C ILE A 179 19.61 -8.60 12.82
N GLU A 180 20.77 -7.95 12.89
CA GLU A 180 21.95 -8.44 13.61
C GLU A 180 22.41 -9.85 13.17
N GLY A 181 22.15 -10.24 11.91
CA GLY A 181 22.54 -11.54 11.34
C GLY A 181 21.52 -12.67 11.49
N GLU A 182 20.34 -12.42 12.08
CA GLU A 182 19.28 -13.42 12.24
C GLU A 182 18.27 -13.44 11.07
N GLY A 183 18.39 -12.50 10.13
CA GLY A 183 17.51 -12.40 8.96
C GLY A 183 16.44 -11.32 9.06
N PRO A 184 15.46 -11.33 8.14
CA PRO A 184 14.54 -10.21 7.96
C PRO A 184 13.52 -10.10 9.10
N PRO A 185 13.17 -8.86 9.51
CA PRO A 185 12.31 -8.63 10.66
C PRO A 185 10.96 -9.32 10.56
N PHE A 186 10.36 -9.38 9.36
CA PHE A 186 9.06 -10.02 9.16
C PHE A 186 9.09 -11.50 9.56
N ASP A 187 10.12 -12.24 9.17
CA ASP A 187 10.23 -13.67 9.46
C ASP A 187 10.53 -13.93 10.94
N LEU A 188 11.34 -13.07 11.57
CA LEU A 188 11.52 -13.09 13.03
C LEU A 188 10.21 -12.82 13.77
N GLY A 189 9.41 -11.88 13.27
CA GLY A 189 8.07 -11.58 13.77
C GLY A 189 7.11 -12.75 13.64
N ARG A 190 7.10 -13.45 12.48
CA ARG A 190 6.27 -14.64 12.28
C ARG A 190 6.58 -15.76 13.26
N LYS A 191 7.83 -15.89 13.74
CA LYS A 191 8.16 -16.85 14.81
C LYS A 191 7.45 -16.54 16.14
N ARG A 192 7.06 -15.29 16.38
CA ARG A 192 6.36 -14.86 17.60
C ARG A 192 4.86 -15.16 17.57
N THR A 193 4.29 -15.24 16.38
CA THR A 193 2.87 -15.58 16.16
C THR A 193 2.67 -17.08 15.90
N GLN A 194 3.75 -17.82 15.58
CA GLN A 194 3.71 -19.23 15.18
C GLN A 194 2.95 -20.15 16.15
N THR A 195 3.18 -20.05 17.46
CA THR A 195 2.55 -20.93 18.46
C THR A 195 1.07 -20.60 18.70
N VAL A 196 0.62 -19.42 18.28
CA VAL A 196 -0.78 -18.97 18.34
C VAL A 196 -1.62 -19.60 17.21
N GLY A 197 -0.95 -20.23 16.23
CA GLY A 197 -1.59 -20.96 15.14
C GLY A 197 -2.41 -20.05 14.24
N ARG A 198 -3.61 -20.48 13.86
CA ARG A 198 -4.51 -19.73 12.96
C ARG A 198 -4.98 -18.37 13.49
N TYR A 199 -4.79 -18.09 14.78
CA TYR A 199 -5.12 -16.80 15.37
C TYR A 199 -3.94 -15.83 15.35
N GLY A 200 -2.73 -16.32 15.03
CA GLY A 200 -1.54 -15.50 14.93
C GLY A 200 -1.51 -14.72 13.62
N MET A 201 -1.28 -13.41 13.71
CA MET A 201 -1.26 -12.51 12.56
C MET A 201 -0.01 -11.64 12.56
N THR A 202 0.76 -11.70 11.48
CA THR A 202 1.94 -10.82 11.26
C THR A 202 1.69 -9.90 10.08
N VAL A 203 1.64 -8.60 10.35
CA VAL A 203 1.33 -7.56 9.36
C VAL A 203 2.58 -6.75 9.05
N ALA A 204 2.83 -6.48 7.77
CA ALA A 204 3.81 -5.49 7.34
C ALA A 204 3.17 -4.51 6.38
N GLU A 205 3.43 -3.22 6.58
CA GLU A 205 3.06 -2.19 5.62
C GLU A 205 4.25 -1.30 5.32
N SER A 206 4.36 -0.84 4.07
CA SER A 206 5.36 0.17 3.71
C SER A 206 5.06 0.82 2.37
N SER A 207 5.76 1.92 2.13
CA SER A 207 5.94 2.42 0.76
C SER A 207 7.19 1.73 0.20
N PRO A 208 7.13 1.10 -0.99
CA PRO A 208 8.31 0.53 -1.62
C PRO A 208 9.44 1.56 -1.68
N GLY A 209 10.63 1.18 -1.23
CA GLY A 209 11.79 2.09 -1.20
C GLY A 209 13.11 1.44 -1.59
N PHE A 210 13.13 0.14 -1.87
CA PHE A 210 14.31 -0.56 -2.36
C PHE A 210 14.40 -0.54 -3.89
N GLU A 211 15.64 -0.61 -4.38
CA GLU A 211 15.94 -0.68 -5.81
C GLU A 211 15.55 -2.04 -6.40
N ILE A 212 15.25 -2.04 -7.69
CA ILE A 212 15.01 -3.27 -8.46
C ILE A 212 16.35 -3.98 -8.68
N LEU A 213 16.46 -5.23 -8.23
CA LEU A 213 17.69 -6.02 -8.29
C LEU A 213 18.06 -6.47 -9.71
N ASN A 214 17.10 -6.51 -10.63
CA ASN A 214 17.32 -6.88 -12.03
C ASN A 214 16.52 -5.94 -12.94
N THR A 215 17.20 -5.01 -13.59
CA THR A 215 16.59 -4.01 -14.50
C THR A 215 16.02 -4.62 -15.79
N ARG A 216 16.49 -5.81 -16.19
CA ARG A 216 15.96 -6.55 -17.34
C ARG A 216 14.79 -7.47 -16.99
N TRP A 217 14.32 -7.40 -15.75
CA TRP A 217 13.22 -8.23 -15.30
C TRP A 217 11.92 -7.86 -16.02
N SER A 218 11.17 -8.89 -16.36
CA SER A 218 9.80 -8.78 -16.83
C SER A 218 8.91 -9.66 -15.95
N PRO A 219 7.72 -9.20 -15.56
CA PRO A 219 6.80 -10.00 -14.78
C PRO A 219 6.40 -11.28 -15.53
N GLU A 220 6.44 -12.43 -14.84
CA GLU A 220 5.91 -13.69 -15.38
C GLU A 220 4.38 -13.67 -15.37
N THR A 221 3.78 -12.93 -14.43
CA THR A 221 2.33 -12.77 -14.29
C THR A 221 1.97 -11.31 -14.07
N PRO A 222 0.75 -10.86 -14.44
CA PRO A 222 0.37 -9.45 -14.35
C PRO A 222 0.47 -8.82 -12.95
N HIS A 223 0.39 -9.61 -11.89
CA HIS A 223 0.39 -9.12 -10.50
C HIS A 223 1.75 -9.30 -9.81
N GLU A 224 2.76 -9.80 -10.50
CA GLU A 224 4.08 -9.99 -9.91
C GLU A 224 4.81 -8.64 -9.72
N ALA A 225 5.37 -8.42 -8.54
CA ALA A 225 6.22 -7.27 -8.26
C ALA A 225 7.66 -7.54 -8.73
N PRO A 226 8.42 -6.49 -9.09
CA PRO A 226 9.81 -6.64 -9.47
C PRO A 226 10.64 -7.27 -8.34
N PRO A 227 11.75 -7.96 -8.67
CA PRO A 227 12.64 -8.52 -7.68
C PRO A 227 13.33 -7.38 -6.94
N THR A 228 13.01 -7.22 -5.65
CA THR A 228 13.60 -6.21 -4.76
C THR A 228 13.63 -6.75 -3.32
N GLN A 229 14.15 -5.97 -2.38
CA GLN A 229 14.05 -6.24 -0.94
C GLN A 229 12.79 -5.57 -0.36
N GLY A 230 12.58 -5.68 0.95
CA GLY A 230 11.49 -4.96 1.62
C GLY A 230 10.09 -5.50 1.31
N ILE A 231 9.12 -4.59 1.26
CA ILE A 231 7.69 -4.86 1.24
C ILE A 231 7.25 -5.55 -0.05
N LEU A 232 7.87 -5.22 -1.19
CA LEU A 232 7.54 -5.86 -2.47
C LEU A 232 8.05 -7.31 -2.53
N ALA A 233 9.18 -7.60 -1.87
CA ALA A 233 9.63 -8.98 -1.65
C ALA A 233 8.62 -9.79 -0.83
N LEU A 234 8.08 -9.17 0.23
CA LEU A 234 7.02 -9.78 1.04
C LEU A 234 5.70 -9.92 0.26
N TYR A 235 5.35 -8.94 -0.56
CA TYR A 235 4.16 -8.98 -1.39
C TYR A 235 4.18 -10.18 -2.34
N ASN A 236 5.34 -10.44 -2.94
CA ASN A 236 5.54 -11.57 -3.86
C ASN A 236 5.37 -12.95 -3.20
N ARG A 237 5.51 -13.04 -1.87
CA ARG A 237 5.26 -14.27 -1.09
C ARG A 237 3.77 -14.54 -0.85
N GLY A 238 2.91 -13.53 -0.97
CA GLY A 238 1.47 -13.64 -0.73
C GLY A 238 0.64 -14.05 -1.94
N ASP A 239 -0.66 -13.79 -1.87
CA ASP A 239 -1.65 -14.04 -2.94
C ASP A 239 -1.75 -12.94 -4.01
N ARG A 240 -0.93 -11.87 -3.87
CA ARG A 240 -0.63 -10.84 -4.87
C ARG A 240 -1.89 -10.15 -5.42
N ARG A 241 -2.54 -9.36 -4.56
CA ARG A 241 -3.73 -8.58 -4.88
C ARG A 241 -3.37 -7.20 -5.42
N ARG A 242 -3.96 -6.84 -6.56
CA ARG A 242 -3.90 -5.49 -7.16
C ARG A 242 -5.27 -4.82 -7.13
N TRP A 243 -5.31 -3.50 -7.04
CA TRP A 243 -6.56 -2.74 -6.92
C TRP A 243 -7.11 -2.37 -8.30
N TYR A 244 -8.28 -2.88 -8.63
CA TYR A 244 -8.95 -2.60 -9.90
C TYR A 244 -10.15 -1.67 -9.70
N ILE A 245 -10.40 -0.85 -10.70
CA ILE A 245 -11.64 -0.08 -10.84
C ILE A 245 -12.38 -0.51 -12.11
N ARG A 246 -13.65 -0.14 -12.22
CA ARG A 246 -14.44 -0.35 -13.44
C ARG A 246 -14.56 0.92 -14.25
N CYS A 247 -14.34 0.79 -15.55
CA CYS A 247 -14.73 1.84 -16.48
C CYS A 247 -16.25 2.00 -16.49
N VAL A 248 -16.72 3.24 -16.48
CA VAL A 248 -18.15 3.58 -16.44
C VAL A 248 -18.81 3.49 -17.81
N ASP A 249 -18.01 3.52 -18.87
CA ASP A 249 -18.47 3.42 -20.25
C ASP A 249 -18.53 1.96 -20.70
N CYS A 250 -17.40 1.26 -20.74
CA CYS A 250 -17.34 -0.11 -21.26
C CYS A 250 -17.53 -1.21 -20.21
N GLY A 251 -17.58 -0.88 -18.91
CA GLY A 251 -17.77 -1.84 -17.82
C GLY A 251 -16.58 -2.76 -17.52
N ASN A 252 -15.53 -2.74 -18.34
CA ASN A 252 -14.32 -3.53 -18.10
C ASN A 252 -13.56 -3.01 -16.87
N ALA A 253 -13.03 -3.95 -16.09
CA ALA A 253 -12.14 -3.63 -14.99
C ALA A 253 -10.71 -3.44 -15.49
N PHE A 254 -9.99 -2.48 -14.91
CA PHE A 254 -8.57 -2.29 -15.15
C PHE A 254 -7.89 -1.76 -13.90
N GLU A 255 -6.58 -1.96 -13.82
CA GLU A 255 -5.76 -1.36 -12.79
C GLU A 255 -5.36 0.08 -13.18
N PRO A 256 -5.63 1.10 -12.34
CA PRO A 256 -5.14 2.45 -12.58
C PRO A 256 -3.63 2.54 -12.41
N HIS A 257 -2.93 2.93 -13.47
CA HIS A 257 -1.49 3.16 -13.52
C HIS A 257 -1.21 4.59 -14.01
N PHE A 258 0.00 5.11 -13.76
CA PHE A 258 0.38 6.44 -14.25
C PHE A 258 0.25 6.55 -15.77
N ASP A 259 0.61 5.48 -16.49
CA ASP A 259 0.55 5.40 -17.95
C ASP A 259 -0.88 5.56 -18.51
N HIS A 260 -1.89 5.43 -17.66
CA HIS A 260 -3.29 5.66 -18.00
C HIS A 260 -3.71 7.12 -17.76
N LEU A 261 -2.87 7.96 -17.14
CA LEU A 261 -3.16 9.38 -16.99
C LEU A 261 -2.90 10.11 -18.30
N ASN A 262 -3.87 10.92 -18.71
CA ASN A 262 -3.80 11.73 -19.91
C ASN A 262 -3.89 13.20 -19.54
N TYR A 263 -2.95 13.99 -20.04
CA TYR A 263 -2.83 15.44 -19.82
C TYR A 263 -2.24 16.09 -21.09
N PRO A 264 -2.62 17.34 -21.39
CA PRO A 264 -2.14 18.02 -22.58
C PRO A 264 -0.68 18.43 -22.44
N ASP A 265 -0.01 18.53 -23.58
CA ASP A 265 1.29 19.17 -23.68
C ASP A 265 1.11 20.69 -23.53
N SER A 266 1.50 21.23 -22.37
CA SER A 266 1.50 22.66 -22.07
C SER A 266 2.83 23.08 -21.48
N ALA A 267 3.30 24.26 -21.88
CA ALA A 267 4.46 24.90 -21.26
C ALA A 267 4.23 25.26 -19.78
N ASP A 268 2.96 25.40 -19.36
CA ASP A 268 2.61 25.53 -17.96
C ASP A 268 2.23 24.15 -17.38
N HIS A 269 3.13 23.59 -16.57
CA HIS A 269 2.90 22.32 -15.90
C HIS A 269 1.65 22.31 -15.01
N VAL A 270 1.23 23.48 -14.48
CA VAL A 270 0.02 23.58 -13.66
C VAL A 270 -1.21 23.39 -14.53
N GLU A 271 -1.25 24.03 -15.70
CA GLU A 271 -2.33 23.89 -16.67
C GLU A 271 -2.47 22.43 -17.14
N ALA A 272 -1.36 21.78 -17.52
CA ALA A 272 -1.37 20.37 -17.90
C ALA A 272 -1.92 19.46 -16.79
N ALA A 273 -1.47 19.68 -15.56
CA ALA A 273 -1.90 18.90 -14.40
C ALA A 273 -3.38 19.13 -14.03
N GLU A 274 -3.94 20.32 -14.28
CA GLU A 274 -5.36 20.60 -14.03
C GLU A 274 -6.30 19.85 -14.99
N MET A 275 -5.84 19.59 -16.21
CA MET A 275 -6.59 18.86 -17.23
C MET A 275 -6.36 17.34 -17.20
N THR A 276 -5.71 16.83 -16.15
CA THR A 276 -5.42 15.40 -16.04
C THR A 276 -6.69 14.56 -15.92
N THR A 277 -6.80 13.55 -16.77
CA THR A 277 -7.84 12.52 -16.78
C THR A 277 -7.21 11.14 -16.66
N LEU A 278 -8.01 10.12 -16.32
CA LEU A 278 -7.61 8.72 -16.32
C LEU A 278 -8.30 8.00 -17.47
N ASP A 279 -7.56 7.64 -18.51
CA ASP A 279 -8.08 6.99 -19.70
C ASP A 279 -8.23 5.48 -19.49
N CYS A 280 -9.39 4.94 -19.88
CA CYS A 280 -9.59 3.50 -19.88
C CYS A 280 -8.73 2.83 -20.97
N PRO A 281 -7.86 1.87 -20.64
CA PRO A 281 -6.99 1.22 -21.63
C PRO A 281 -7.76 0.35 -22.65
N MET A 282 -9.03 0.03 -22.39
CA MET A 282 -9.85 -0.84 -23.24
C MET A 282 -10.70 -0.06 -24.25
N CYS A 283 -11.26 1.09 -23.87
CA CYS A 283 -12.19 1.86 -24.70
C CYS A 283 -11.78 3.31 -24.94
N GLY A 284 -10.76 3.82 -24.24
CA GLY A 284 -10.29 5.20 -24.35
C GLY A 284 -11.20 6.25 -23.67
N PHE A 285 -12.20 5.83 -22.89
CA PHE A 285 -13.02 6.77 -22.13
C PHE A 285 -12.17 7.50 -21.07
N SER A 286 -12.22 8.83 -21.06
CA SER A 286 -11.47 9.69 -20.14
C SER A 286 -12.26 9.96 -18.87
N HIS A 287 -11.80 9.39 -17.76
CA HIS A 287 -12.36 9.61 -16.44
C HIS A 287 -11.86 10.92 -15.83
N THR A 288 -12.75 11.70 -15.23
CA THR A 288 -12.40 12.94 -14.53
C THR A 288 -12.10 12.71 -13.06
N HIS A 289 -11.21 13.52 -12.48
CA HIS A 289 -10.88 13.42 -11.06
C HIS A 289 -12.10 13.76 -10.18
N GLU A 290 -12.74 14.88 -10.49
CA GLU A 290 -14.00 15.30 -9.88
C GLU A 290 -15.20 14.72 -10.62
N PRO A 291 -16.36 14.56 -9.96
CA PRO A 291 -17.60 14.15 -10.62
C PRO A 291 -17.98 15.08 -11.77
N ALA A 292 -18.41 14.50 -12.89
CA ALA A 292 -18.88 15.21 -14.07
C ALA A 292 -20.19 14.59 -14.60
N PRO A 293 -20.97 15.28 -15.46
CA PRO A 293 -22.20 14.73 -16.00
C PRO A 293 -21.99 13.34 -16.64
N GLY A 294 -22.66 12.32 -16.12
CA GLY A 294 -22.59 10.95 -16.64
C GLY A 294 -21.43 10.09 -16.13
N GLN A 295 -20.56 10.61 -15.25
CA GLN A 295 -19.48 9.81 -14.67
C GLN A 295 -19.16 10.19 -13.21
N PRO A 296 -18.78 9.21 -12.36
CA PRO A 296 -18.24 9.52 -11.05
C PRO A 296 -16.83 10.12 -11.18
N GLY A 297 -16.42 10.89 -10.18
CA GLY A 297 -15.01 11.23 -10.00
C GLY A 297 -14.21 10.03 -9.45
N LYS A 298 -12.91 10.23 -9.23
CA LYS A 298 -11.99 9.25 -8.63
C LYS A 298 -12.56 8.57 -7.38
N HIS A 299 -13.17 9.34 -6.48
CA HIS A 299 -13.77 8.79 -5.27
C HIS A 299 -14.86 7.75 -5.58
N GLY A 300 -15.75 8.05 -6.52
CA GLY A 300 -16.81 7.11 -6.92
C GLY A 300 -16.27 5.88 -7.67
N LEU A 301 -15.21 6.04 -8.47
CA LEU A 301 -14.51 4.90 -9.07
C LEU A 301 -13.92 3.97 -8.00
N ASN A 302 -13.29 4.54 -6.98
CA ASN A 302 -12.75 3.79 -5.85
C ASN A 302 -13.83 3.12 -4.98
N LEU A 303 -15.01 3.73 -4.83
CA LEU A 303 -16.13 3.09 -4.11
C LEU A 303 -16.58 1.79 -4.77
N GLY A 304 -16.48 1.71 -6.09
CA GLY A 304 -16.77 0.49 -6.84
C GLY A 304 -15.59 -0.47 -6.97
N GLY A 305 -14.37 -0.07 -6.56
CA GLY A 305 -13.15 -0.82 -6.79
C GLY A 305 -13.06 -2.12 -5.97
N LYS A 306 -12.19 -3.04 -6.42
CA LYS A 306 -11.97 -4.35 -5.79
C LYS A 306 -10.51 -4.77 -5.84
N TRP A 307 -10.09 -5.53 -4.84
CA TRP A 307 -8.84 -6.27 -4.88
C TRP A 307 -9.00 -7.54 -5.70
N ILE A 308 -8.18 -7.70 -6.74
CA ILE A 308 -8.18 -8.90 -7.59
C ILE A 308 -6.90 -9.67 -7.30
N LYS A 309 -7.02 -10.97 -6.98
CA LYS A 309 -5.87 -11.86 -6.72
C LYS A 309 -5.19 -12.25 -8.02
N GLU A 310 -3.92 -12.61 -7.95
CA GLU A 310 -3.22 -13.20 -9.09
C GLU A 310 -3.94 -14.47 -9.57
N GLY A 311 -4.09 -14.61 -10.88
CA GLY A 311 -4.81 -15.72 -11.52
C GLY A 311 -6.33 -15.52 -11.61
N GLN A 312 -6.85 -14.38 -11.14
CA GLN A 312 -8.25 -14.00 -11.29
C GLN A 312 -8.46 -12.85 -12.26
N LEU A 313 -9.66 -12.78 -12.84
CA LEU A 313 -10.10 -11.70 -13.72
C LEU A 313 -11.45 -11.18 -13.25
N TRP A 314 -11.63 -9.86 -13.29
CA TRP A 314 -12.91 -9.24 -12.96
C TRP A 314 -13.69 -8.95 -14.25
N MET A 315 -14.67 -9.80 -14.52
CA MET A 315 -15.46 -9.79 -15.76
C MET A 315 -16.47 -8.63 -15.76
N PRO A 316 -16.90 -8.11 -16.93
CA PRO A 316 -17.84 -6.99 -17.01
C PRO A 316 -19.18 -7.23 -16.30
N ASP A 317 -19.65 -8.48 -16.28
CA ASP A 317 -20.94 -8.87 -15.68
C ASP A 317 -20.99 -8.77 -14.14
N GLY A 318 -19.83 -8.66 -13.47
CA GLY A 318 -19.76 -8.60 -12.00
C GLY A 318 -18.88 -9.67 -11.39
N THR A 319 -18.72 -10.78 -12.11
CA THR A 319 -18.11 -12.00 -11.60
C THR A 319 -16.58 -11.92 -11.57
N ILE A 320 -15.99 -12.68 -10.65
CA ILE A 320 -14.55 -12.88 -10.60
C ILE A 320 -14.29 -14.32 -11.02
N GLU A 321 -13.64 -14.50 -12.16
CA GLU A 321 -13.29 -15.79 -12.74
C GLU A 321 -11.80 -16.10 -12.55
N GLY A 322 -11.41 -17.35 -12.76
CA GLY A 322 -10.02 -17.79 -12.65
C GLY A 322 -9.67 -18.42 -11.30
N VAL A 323 -8.44 -18.95 -11.21
CA VAL A 323 -7.95 -19.67 -10.02
C VAL A 323 -6.99 -18.76 -9.27
N ALA A 324 -7.40 -18.32 -8.08
CA ALA A 324 -6.58 -17.48 -7.23
C ALA A 324 -5.28 -18.19 -6.79
N ARG A 325 -4.18 -17.45 -6.81
CA ARG A 325 -2.93 -17.84 -6.14
C ARG A 325 -3.21 -18.17 -4.68
N LYS A 326 -2.74 -19.32 -4.22
CA LYS A 326 -2.85 -19.74 -2.82
C LYS A 326 -1.61 -19.30 -2.07
N SER A 327 -1.80 -18.69 -0.90
CA SER A 327 -0.74 -18.35 0.04
C SER A 327 -1.32 -18.27 1.45
N ASP A 328 -0.47 -18.41 2.47
CA ASP A 328 -0.79 -18.13 3.88
C ASP A 328 -0.67 -16.64 4.23
N ILE A 329 -0.28 -15.80 3.25
CA ILE A 329 -0.18 -14.35 3.34
C ILE A 329 -1.16 -13.69 2.36
N ALA A 330 -2.05 -12.84 2.86
CA ALA A 330 -2.81 -11.93 2.02
C ALA A 330 -1.93 -10.71 1.68
N SER A 331 -1.57 -10.51 0.42
CA SER A 331 -0.69 -9.41 0.02
C SER A 331 -1.36 -8.45 -0.94
N PHE A 332 -1.19 -7.16 -0.69
CA PHE A 332 -1.88 -6.08 -1.35
C PHE A 332 -0.87 -5.07 -1.88
N TRP A 333 -1.09 -4.60 -3.11
CA TRP A 333 -0.29 -3.53 -3.68
C TRP A 333 -1.18 -2.48 -4.35
N LEU A 334 -1.24 -1.30 -3.74
CA LEU A 334 -2.05 -0.17 -4.20
C LEU A 334 -1.21 0.78 -5.06
N PRO A 335 -1.60 1.06 -6.31
CA PRO A 335 -0.94 2.07 -7.14
C PRO A 335 -1.25 3.50 -6.66
N GLY A 336 -0.30 4.41 -6.89
CA GLY A 336 -0.39 5.85 -6.57
C GLY A 336 -1.67 6.51 -7.04
N VAL A 337 -2.05 6.24 -8.29
CA VAL A 337 -3.25 6.75 -8.97
C VAL A 337 -4.54 6.46 -8.20
N SER A 338 -4.61 5.34 -7.47
CA SER A 338 -5.80 4.91 -6.73
C SER A 338 -5.87 5.42 -5.29
N ALA A 339 -4.76 5.94 -4.72
CA ALA A 339 -4.73 6.38 -3.32
C ALA A 339 -5.73 7.50 -3.04
N ALA A 340 -6.55 7.36 -1.99
CA ALA A 340 -7.70 8.25 -1.75
C ALA A 340 -7.33 9.71 -1.47
N PHE A 341 -6.14 9.96 -0.90
CA PHE A 341 -5.71 11.29 -0.44
C PHE A 341 -4.66 11.94 -1.35
N VAL A 342 -4.56 11.47 -2.60
CA VAL A 342 -3.63 11.98 -3.61
C VAL A 342 -4.39 12.31 -4.88
N ASP A 343 -4.30 13.56 -5.33
CA ASP A 343 -5.00 13.99 -6.54
C ASP A 343 -4.17 13.67 -7.79
N TRP A 344 -4.84 13.35 -8.90
CA TRP A 344 -4.14 13.08 -10.17
C TRP A 344 -3.35 14.30 -10.64
N LYS A 345 -3.90 15.51 -10.47
CA LYS A 345 -3.19 16.78 -10.66
C LYS A 345 -1.87 16.82 -9.88
N THR A 346 -1.88 16.39 -8.61
CA THR A 346 -0.68 16.43 -7.79
C THR A 346 0.37 15.43 -8.27
N LEU A 347 -0.04 14.25 -8.75
CA LEU A 347 0.86 13.25 -9.34
C LEU A 347 1.51 13.79 -10.61
N VAL A 348 0.71 14.26 -11.57
CA VAL A 348 1.19 14.78 -12.86
C VAL A 348 2.08 16.01 -12.66
N LEU A 349 1.69 16.95 -11.80
CA LEU A 349 2.50 18.15 -11.53
C LEU A 349 3.87 17.79 -10.94
N LYS A 350 3.93 16.79 -10.03
CA LYS A 350 5.20 16.33 -9.47
C LYS A 350 6.06 15.65 -10.52
N TRP A 351 5.46 14.83 -11.36
CA TRP A 351 6.15 14.14 -12.45
C TRP A 351 6.73 15.14 -13.47
N LEU A 352 5.93 16.10 -13.95
CA LEU A 352 6.38 17.13 -14.90
C LEU A 352 7.54 17.96 -14.34
N LYS A 353 7.46 18.37 -13.06
CA LYS A 353 8.55 19.09 -12.40
C LYS A 353 9.80 18.24 -12.23
N ALA A 354 9.65 16.97 -11.87
CA ALA A 354 10.79 16.06 -11.73
C ALA A 354 11.52 15.85 -13.06
N ASN A 355 10.78 15.72 -14.17
CA ASN A 355 11.36 15.61 -15.51
C ASN A 355 12.05 16.90 -15.93
N GLU A 356 11.46 18.07 -15.66
CA GLU A 356 12.10 19.35 -15.97
C GLU A 356 13.38 19.57 -15.16
N GLU A 357 13.39 19.18 -13.88
CA GLU A 357 14.60 19.20 -13.06
C GLU A 357 15.66 18.24 -13.61
N TYR A 358 15.25 17.04 -14.02
CA TYR A 358 16.15 16.07 -14.65
C TYR A 358 16.77 16.63 -15.94
N ASP A 359 15.97 17.16 -16.85
CA ASP A 359 16.43 17.73 -18.12
C ASP A 359 17.35 18.94 -17.94
N LYS A 360 17.15 19.72 -16.87
CA LYS A 360 18.02 20.86 -16.51
C LYS A 360 19.31 20.46 -15.84
N SER A 361 19.30 19.30 -15.20
CA SER A 361 20.44 18.78 -14.48
C SER A 361 21.33 18.05 -15.48
N ASP A 362 22.57 18.50 -15.68
CA ASP A 362 23.61 17.78 -16.46
C ASP A 362 24.10 16.54 -15.67
N LEU A 363 23.17 15.87 -15.00
CA LEU A 363 23.39 14.79 -14.06
C LEU A 363 23.23 13.47 -14.80
N ASP A 364 24.28 13.12 -15.53
CA ASP A 364 24.67 11.72 -15.59
C ASP A 364 24.94 11.24 -14.15
N ALA A 365 24.03 10.40 -13.63
CA ALA A 365 24.16 9.63 -12.40
C ALA A 365 24.53 10.40 -11.11
N VAL A 366 23.52 10.81 -10.33
CA VAL A 366 23.73 11.20 -8.92
C VAL A 366 22.97 10.26 -7.99
N GLU A 367 23.75 9.62 -7.11
CA GLU A 367 23.39 8.67 -6.07
C GLU A 367 22.23 9.13 -5.17
N ALA A 368 21.34 8.19 -4.87
CA ALA A 368 20.19 8.34 -3.98
C ALA A 368 20.62 8.51 -2.50
N GLY A 369 20.85 9.75 -2.09
CA GLY A 369 20.92 10.16 -0.70
C GLY A 369 19.58 10.68 -0.17
N ALA A 370 19.24 10.26 1.04
CA ALA A 370 18.08 10.61 1.86
C ALA A 370 17.49 12.03 1.69
N GLU A 371 16.18 12.13 1.99
CA GLU A 371 15.33 13.34 2.05
C GLU A 371 14.53 13.65 0.78
N GLY A 372 13.33 13.06 0.68
CA GLY A 372 12.18 13.73 0.03
C GLY A 372 12.28 14.13 -1.45
N ARG A 373 13.29 13.67 -2.20
CA ARG A 373 13.44 13.94 -3.63
C ARG A 373 12.55 13.00 -4.46
N PRO A 374 11.91 13.47 -5.55
CA PRO A 374 11.26 12.59 -6.51
C PRO A 374 12.32 11.64 -7.11
N ALA A 375 11.98 10.36 -7.23
CA ALA A 375 12.81 9.40 -7.94
C ALA A 375 12.87 9.85 -9.40
N VAL A 376 14.06 10.25 -9.84
CA VAL A 376 14.33 10.54 -11.25
C VAL A 376 14.54 9.19 -11.93
N VAL A 377 13.53 8.73 -12.65
CA VAL A 377 13.56 7.52 -13.46
C VAL A 377 14.23 7.86 -14.79
N THR A 378 15.32 7.16 -15.13
CA THR A 378 15.86 7.19 -16.51
C THR A 378 14.74 6.78 -17.48
N PRO A 379 14.50 7.48 -18.59
CA PRO A 379 13.44 7.15 -19.53
C PRO A 379 13.77 5.86 -20.30
N ASP A 380 13.53 4.71 -19.69
CA ASP A 380 13.28 3.45 -20.39
C ASP A 380 11.76 3.28 -20.47
N PRO A 381 11.14 3.21 -21.66
CA PRO A 381 9.70 2.96 -21.82
C PRO A 381 9.22 1.63 -21.21
N ARG A 382 10.10 0.79 -20.64
CA ARG A 382 9.77 -0.39 -19.84
C ARG A 382 9.86 -0.16 -18.31
N ALA A 383 10.60 0.85 -17.86
CA ALA A 383 10.77 1.23 -16.45
C ALA A 383 9.67 2.16 -15.93
N ASP A 384 8.91 2.79 -16.83
CA ASP A 384 7.82 3.74 -16.51
C ASP A 384 6.72 3.16 -15.61
N ARG A 385 6.57 1.82 -15.54
CA ARG A 385 5.55 1.15 -14.72
C ARG A 385 5.70 1.34 -13.21
N PHE A 386 6.88 1.74 -12.72
CA PHE A 386 7.19 1.79 -11.28
C PHE A 386 7.48 3.20 -10.74
N ALA A 387 7.52 4.21 -11.63
CA ALA A 387 7.83 5.61 -11.28
C ALA A 387 6.83 6.19 -10.26
N ASP A 388 5.60 5.69 -10.28
CA ASP A 388 4.48 6.15 -9.45
C ASP A 388 4.43 5.58 -8.03
N GLU A 389 5.25 4.57 -7.77
CA GLU A 389 5.16 3.70 -6.59
C GLU A 389 6.33 3.90 -5.61
N GLY A 390 7.23 4.87 -5.89
CA GLY A 390 8.41 5.15 -5.06
C GLY A 390 9.55 4.15 -5.23
N VAL A 391 9.48 3.29 -6.25
CA VAL A 391 10.52 2.30 -6.56
C VAL A 391 11.68 3.02 -7.24
N ALA A 392 12.86 2.97 -6.62
CA ALA A 392 14.07 3.50 -7.22
C ALA A 392 14.50 2.59 -8.38
N VAL A 393 14.65 3.17 -9.57
CA VAL A 393 15.21 2.51 -10.75
C VAL A 393 16.44 3.31 -11.16
N HIS A 394 17.65 2.79 -10.87
CA HIS A 394 18.85 3.24 -11.56
C HIS A 394 19.25 2.19 -12.59
N ALA A 395 19.45 2.67 -13.83
CA ALA A 395 20.11 1.91 -14.87
C ALA A 395 21.62 1.95 -14.62
N ASP A 396 22.23 0.80 -14.35
CA ASP A 396 23.69 0.69 -14.42
C ASP A 396 24.16 0.98 -15.84
N ALA A 397 25.04 1.96 -15.95
CA ALA A 397 25.81 2.27 -17.13
C ALA A 397 26.60 1.01 -17.56
N VAL A 398 26.17 0.35 -18.64
CA VAL A 398 27.06 -0.54 -19.37
C VAL A 398 27.85 0.32 -20.33
N ALA A 399 29.08 0.63 -19.96
CA ALA A 399 30.13 0.95 -20.91
C ALA A 399 30.31 -0.27 -21.83
N LEU A 400 29.69 -0.25 -23.01
CA LEU A 400 30.07 -1.15 -24.08
C LEU A 400 31.32 -0.55 -24.75
N GLU A 401 32.50 -0.98 -24.28
CA GLU A 401 33.68 -0.97 -25.14
C GLU A 401 33.39 -1.79 -26.41
N GLY A 402 33.91 -1.28 -27.53
CA GLY A 402 33.40 -1.55 -28.86
C GLY A 402 33.46 -3.02 -29.29
N VAL A 403 32.34 -3.49 -29.83
CA VAL A 403 32.32 -4.53 -30.86
C VAL A 403 31.24 -4.13 -31.88
N ALA A 404 31.68 -3.77 -33.08
CA ALA A 404 30.79 -3.59 -34.22
C ALA A 404 30.16 -4.94 -34.57
N VAL A 405 28.83 -5.01 -34.57
CA VAL A 405 28.08 -6.15 -35.12
C VAL A 405 27.31 -5.68 -36.34
N ASP A 406 27.80 -6.14 -37.49
CA ASP A 406 27.25 -6.01 -38.83
C ASP A 406 25.80 -6.56 -38.88
N LEU A 407 24.85 -5.74 -39.35
CA LEU A 407 23.40 -6.00 -39.27
C LEU A 407 22.83 -6.80 -40.47
N ASP A 408 23.67 -7.43 -41.30
CA ASP A 408 23.23 -8.09 -42.54
C ASP A 408 23.06 -9.62 -42.48
N ARG A 409 22.85 -10.22 -41.31
CA ARG A 409 22.45 -11.64 -41.23
C ARG A 409 21.48 -11.88 -40.08
N PHE A 410 20.19 -12.08 -40.38
CA PHE A 410 19.39 -13.26 -40.00
C PHE A 410 17.94 -13.15 -40.55
N PRO A 411 17.37 -14.23 -41.14
CA PRO A 411 16.10 -14.18 -41.87
C PRO A 411 14.88 -14.31 -40.96
N ALA A 412 13.79 -13.67 -41.38
CA ALA A 412 12.48 -13.70 -40.73
C ALA A 412 11.94 -15.12 -40.51
N ARG A 413 11.47 -15.42 -39.29
CA ARG A 413 10.54 -16.54 -39.02
C ARG A 413 9.20 -15.99 -38.55
N ARG A 414 8.15 -16.35 -39.30
CA ARG A 414 6.73 -16.11 -38.99
C ARG A 414 6.18 -17.21 -38.08
N SER A 415 5.44 -16.86 -37.03
CA SER A 415 4.34 -17.67 -36.46
C SER A 415 3.20 -16.71 -36.08
N HIS A 416 2.19 -16.55 -36.94
CA HIS A 416 0.88 -17.21 -36.84
C HIS A 416 0.27 -17.22 -35.42
N TYR A 417 -0.16 -16.06 -34.94
CA TYR A 417 -1.48 -15.77 -34.36
C TYR A 417 -1.69 -14.24 -34.44
N GLY A 418 -2.65 -13.77 -35.26
CA GLY A 418 -3.10 -12.36 -35.31
C GLY A 418 -4.04 -12.06 -34.15
N ILE A 419 -4.21 -10.83 -33.65
CA ILE A 419 -4.34 -9.53 -34.32
C ILE A 419 -3.60 -8.47 -33.47
N ILE A 420 -2.63 -7.76 -34.06
CA ILE A 420 -2.04 -6.55 -33.49
C ILE A 420 -2.50 -5.40 -34.39
N LEU A 421 -3.32 -4.49 -33.87
CA LEU A 421 -3.59 -3.22 -34.54
C LEU A 421 -2.41 -2.26 -34.26
N PRO A 422 -1.92 -1.51 -35.26
CA PRO A 422 -0.72 -0.69 -35.11
C PRO A 422 -1.02 0.60 -34.36
N TRP A 423 -0.25 0.85 -33.30
CA TRP A 423 -0.12 2.16 -32.67
C TRP A 423 0.35 3.19 -33.70
N ARG A 424 -0.49 4.19 -33.94
CA ARG A 424 -0.22 5.34 -34.81
C ARG A 424 0.75 6.28 -34.09
N ARG A 425 2.02 6.34 -34.54
CA ARG A 425 2.90 7.49 -34.23
C ARG A 425 2.29 8.75 -34.87
N ARG A 426 1.95 9.75 -34.05
CA ARG A 426 1.63 11.09 -34.54
C ARG A 426 2.94 11.82 -34.89
N GLY A 427 3.07 12.17 -36.16
CA GLY A 427 3.67 13.43 -36.62
C GLY A 427 5.18 13.61 -36.48
N GLN A 428 5.94 13.19 -37.50
CA GLN A 428 7.00 14.01 -38.09
C GLN A 428 7.24 13.53 -39.53
N SER A 429 6.97 14.41 -40.49
CA SER A 429 7.27 14.18 -41.91
C SER A 429 8.75 14.43 -42.15
N LEU A 430 9.48 13.44 -42.66
CA LEU A 430 10.80 13.66 -43.28
C LEU A 430 10.77 13.13 -44.71
N ARG A 431 10.99 14.07 -45.64
CA ARG A 431 11.12 13.85 -47.08
C ARG A 431 12.33 12.95 -47.33
N LEU A 432 12.11 11.85 -48.05
CA LEU A 432 13.17 11.08 -48.67
C LEU A 432 13.73 11.87 -49.86
N GLN A 433 14.98 12.31 -49.75
CA GLN A 433 15.79 12.77 -50.87
C GLN A 433 16.78 11.64 -51.21
N THR A 434 16.58 11.04 -52.38
CA THR A 434 17.42 10.01 -53.00
C THR A 434 18.79 10.54 -53.40
N CYS A 435 19.86 9.78 -53.13
CA CYS A 435 21.11 9.60 -53.90
C CYS A 435 21.81 8.36 -53.30
N VAL A 436 21.85 7.17 -53.92
CA VAL A 436 22.84 6.68 -54.92
C VAL A 436 24.28 6.95 -54.41
N PHE A 437 25.14 5.99 -54.03
CA PHE A 437 25.38 4.59 -54.41
C PHE A 437 25.45 3.64 -53.21
#